data_AF-A0A2M8NET0-F1
#
_entry.id   AF-A0A2M8NET0-F1
#
_cell.length_a   1.000
_cell.length_b   1.000
_cell.length_c   1.000
_cell.angle_alpha   90.00
_cell.angle_beta   90.00
_cell.angle_gamma   90.00
#
_symmetry.space_group_name_H-M   'P 1'
#
loop_
_entity.id
_entity.type
_entity.pdbx_description
1 polymer ?
#
loop_
_entity_poly.entity_id
_entity_poly.type
_entity_poly.pdbx_seq_one_letter_code
_entity_poly.pdbx_strand_id
1 'polypeptide(L)'
;MRTNRVDTLFAWITQLMPDRAWFGEENFEAASQFAATFKAAYPNASLYGWIRIPIDGVSITLDSAAQSQIAAVSQRIVDELGFDGILLHVDPILSEDETYLALLRQVRTSIGTAALAA
;
A
#
# COMPACT_ATOMS: atom_id res chain seq x y z
N MET A 1 10.37 15.90 13.15
CA MET A 1 9.14 15.33 13.76
C MET A 1 9.09 15.38 15.29
N ARG A 2 10.22 15.23 16.04
CA ARG A 2 10.22 15.24 17.52
C ARG A 2 9.59 16.49 18.18
N THR A 3 9.65 17.64 17.52
CA THR A 3 9.03 18.89 18.02
C THR A 3 7.56 19.04 17.65
N ASN A 4 7.08 18.28 16.65
CA ASN A 4 5.77 18.46 16.01
C ASN A 4 4.82 17.26 16.17
N ARG A 5 5.22 16.20 16.90
CA ARG A 5 4.40 14.99 17.18
C ARG A 5 3.78 14.34 15.94
N VAL A 6 4.58 14.22 14.87
CA VAL A 6 4.16 13.42 13.71
C VAL A 6 4.66 12.01 13.94
N ASP A 7 3.73 11.11 14.27
CA ASP A 7 4.02 9.71 14.61
C ASP A 7 3.69 8.75 13.47
N THR A 8 2.98 9.24 12.44
CA THR A 8 2.60 8.44 11.26
C THR A 8 2.79 9.23 9.99
N LEU A 9 3.40 8.61 8.98
CA LEU A 9 3.57 9.16 7.64
C LEU A 9 2.98 8.19 6.61
N PHE A 10 2.24 8.74 5.65
CA PHE A 10 1.75 8.03 4.47
C PHE A 10 2.52 8.54 3.26
N ALA A 11 3.39 7.70 2.70
CA ALA A 11 4.16 8.05 1.51
C ALA A 11 3.45 7.50 0.28
N TRP A 12 3.17 8.35 -0.71
CA TRP A 12 2.65 7.90 -2.00
C TRP A 12 3.70 7.04 -2.71
N ILE A 13 3.32 5.82 -3.10
CA ILE A 13 4.24 4.83 -3.71
C ILE A 13 3.90 4.56 -5.16
N THR A 14 2.65 4.20 -5.44
CA THR A 14 2.25 3.74 -6.77
C THR A 14 0.75 3.85 -6.99
N GLN A 15 0.34 3.66 -8.24
CA GLN A 15 -1.04 3.56 -8.65
C GLN A 15 -1.20 2.38 -9.62
N LEU A 16 -2.31 1.64 -9.52
CA LEU A 16 -2.69 0.67 -10.54
C LEU A 16 -3.19 1.40 -11.80
N MET A 17 -2.59 1.10 -12.94
CA MET A 17 -2.92 1.69 -14.23
C MET A 17 -3.96 0.86 -14.99
N PRO A 18 -4.68 1.44 -15.99
CA PRO A 18 -5.69 0.72 -16.77
C PRO A 18 -5.21 -0.56 -17.48
N ASP A 19 -3.93 -0.63 -17.81
CA ASP A 19 -3.26 -1.80 -18.40
C ASP A 19 -2.78 -2.82 -17.35
N ARG A 20 -3.17 -2.61 -16.08
CA ARG A 20 -2.71 -3.35 -14.90
C ARG A 20 -1.20 -3.22 -14.64
N ALA A 21 -0.52 -2.22 -15.17
CA ALA A 21 0.84 -1.89 -14.73
C ALA A 21 0.83 -1.09 -13.42
N TRP A 22 1.95 -1.13 -12.68
CA TRP A 22 2.17 -0.26 -11.52
C TRP A 22 2.90 1.01 -11.96
N PHE A 23 2.28 2.17 -11.73
CA PHE A 23 2.90 3.44 -12.03
C PHE A 23 4.10 3.69 -11.10
N GLY A 24 5.26 4.05 -11.67
CA GLY A 24 6.45 4.39 -10.90
C GLY A 24 7.17 3.19 -10.29
N GLU A 25 6.93 1.97 -10.77
CA GLU A 25 7.62 0.75 -10.31
C GLU A 25 9.15 0.87 -10.40
N GLU A 26 9.66 1.61 -11.38
CA GLU A 26 11.08 1.92 -11.54
C GLU A 26 11.67 2.71 -10.36
N ASN A 27 10.83 3.34 -9.53
CA ASN A 27 11.26 4.13 -8.36
C ASN A 27 11.21 3.32 -7.06
N PHE A 28 10.90 2.02 -7.08
CA PHE A 28 10.80 1.22 -5.86
C PHE A 28 12.12 1.13 -5.10
N GLU A 29 13.26 1.15 -5.79
CA GLU A 29 14.56 1.23 -5.14
C GLU A 29 14.71 2.54 -4.32
N ALA A 30 14.32 3.67 -4.90
CA ALA A 30 14.32 4.95 -4.21
C ALA A 30 13.35 4.96 -3.01
N ALA A 31 12.19 4.31 -3.15
CA ALA A 31 11.23 4.15 -2.05
C ALA A 31 11.80 3.32 -0.89
N SER A 32 12.54 2.24 -1.18
CA SER A 32 13.24 1.44 -0.17
C SER A 32 14.33 2.25 0.55
N GLN A 33 15.15 3.00 -0.21
CA GLN A 33 16.17 3.89 0.36
C GLN A 33 15.55 4.97 1.25
N PHE A 34 14.41 5.53 0.84
CA PHE A 34 13.65 6.48 1.64
C PHE A 34 13.16 5.84 2.95
N ALA A 35 12.55 4.66 2.90
CA ALA A 35 12.06 3.97 4.09
C ALA A 35 13.21 3.68 5.09
N ALA A 36 14.34 3.16 4.60
CA ALA A 36 15.52 2.90 5.42
C ALA A 36 16.03 4.19 6.08
N THR A 37 16.16 5.28 5.33
CA THR A 37 16.61 6.58 5.84
C THR A 37 15.62 7.16 6.86
N PHE A 38 14.32 7.05 6.58
CA PHE A 38 13.26 7.53 7.45
C PHE A 38 13.25 6.79 8.79
N LYS A 39 13.28 5.45 8.77
CA LYS A 39 13.27 4.63 9.98
C LYS A 39 14.53 4.82 10.82
N ALA A 40 15.69 5.05 10.20
CA ALA A 40 16.91 5.40 10.92
C ALA A 40 16.78 6.74 11.67
N ALA A 41 16.14 7.75 11.06
CA ALA A 41 15.93 9.06 11.68
C ALA A 41 14.78 9.08 12.70
N TYR A 42 13.73 8.29 12.47
CA TYR A 42 12.49 8.27 13.23
C TYR A 42 12.05 6.83 13.54
N PRO A 43 12.79 6.10 14.39
CA PRO A 43 12.54 4.67 14.62
C PRO A 43 11.17 4.37 15.23
N ASN A 44 10.60 5.33 15.97
CA ASN A 44 9.30 5.19 16.61
C ASN A 44 8.13 5.68 15.73
N ALA A 45 8.40 6.23 14.55
CA ALA A 45 7.34 6.66 13.64
C ALA A 45 6.92 5.50 12.73
N SER A 46 5.63 5.40 12.45
CA SER A 46 5.06 4.47 11.48
C SER A 46 5.10 5.07 10.08
N LEU A 47 5.54 4.28 9.12
CA LEU A 47 5.63 4.64 7.71
C LEU A 47 4.78 3.69 6.88
N TYR A 48 3.68 4.19 6.31
CA TYR A 48 2.77 3.43 5.47
C TYR A 48 2.94 3.79 4.00
N GLY A 49 2.98 2.76 3.15
CA GLY A 49 2.98 2.93 1.70
C GLY A 49 1.57 3.17 1.18
N TRP A 50 1.34 4.26 0.47
CA TRP A 50 0.05 4.60 -0.12
C TRP A 50 -0.02 4.13 -1.58
N ILE A 51 -0.99 3.26 -1.84
CA ILE A 51 -1.32 2.71 -3.15
C ILE A 51 -2.67 3.27 -3.59
N ARG A 52 -2.75 3.85 -4.79
CA ARG A 52 -4.01 4.30 -5.39
C ARG A 52 -4.56 3.26 -6.39
N ILE A 53 -5.85 2.99 -6.32
CA ILE A 53 -6.55 2.01 -7.16
C ILE A 53 -7.84 2.67 -7.68
N PRO A 54 -7.76 3.38 -8.82
CA PRO A 54 -8.91 4.06 -9.41
C PRO A 54 -9.79 3.06 -10.16
N ILE A 55 -10.85 2.59 -9.52
CA ILE A 55 -11.82 1.67 -10.14
C ILE A 55 -12.67 2.46 -11.13
N ASP A 56 -12.79 1.97 -12.36
CA ASP A 56 -13.68 2.55 -13.37
C ASP A 56 -14.75 1.54 -13.85
N GLY A 57 -14.68 0.29 -13.38
CA GLY A 57 -15.60 -0.78 -13.76
C GLY A 57 -15.39 -1.33 -15.19
N VAL A 58 -14.39 -0.83 -15.92
CA VAL A 58 -14.11 -1.19 -17.32
C VAL A 58 -12.68 -1.70 -17.48
N SER A 59 -11.69 -0.86 -17.14
CA SER A 59 -10.27 -1.21 -17.21
C SER A 59 -9.73 -1.73 -15.88
N ILE A 60 -10.26 -1.20 -14.78
CA ILE A 60 -9.87 -1.56 -13.42
C ILE A 60 -11.12 -1.99 -12.66
N THR A 61 -11.15 -3.28 -12.30
CA THR A 61 -12.16 -3.94 -11.47
C THR A 61 -11.48 -4.68 -10.32
N LEU A 62 -12.15 -4.84 -9.18
CA LEU A 62 -11.64 -5.66 -8.06
C LEU A 62 -11.95 -7.15 -8.24
N ASP A 63 -11.65 -7.71 -9.40
CA ASP A 63 -11.72 -9.15 -9.61
C ASP A 63 -10.60 -9.88 -8.82
N SER A 64 -10.67 -11.21 -8.73
CA SER A 64 -9.69 -12.00 -7.97
C SER A 64 -8.25 -11.86 -8.46
N ALA A 65 -8.06 -11.55 -9.75
CA ALA A 65 -6.74 -11.33 -10.33
C ALA A 65 -6.16 -9.98 -9.87
N ALA A 66 -6.96 -8.91 -9.94
CA ALA A 66 -6.58 -7.60 -9.41
C ALA A 66 -6.33 -7.66 -7.90
N GLN A 67 -7.17 -8.36 -7.14
CA GLN A 67 -6.98 -8.54 -5.70
C GLN A 67 -5.64 -9.22 -5.38
N SER A 68 -5.29 -10.26 -6.13
CA SER A 68 -4.00 -10.95 -5.99
C SER A 68 -2.82 -10.08 -6.36
N GLN A 69 -2.95 -9.27 -7.41
CA GLN A 69 -1.92 -8.32 -7.81
C GLN A 69 -1.72 -7.22 -6.76
N ILE A 70 -2.80 -6.66 -6.22
CA ILE A 70 -2.76 -5.64 -5.16
C ILE A 70 -2.14 -6.22 -3.88
N ALA A 71 -2.51 -7.46 -3.51
CA ALA A 71 -1.93 -8.13 -2.35
C ALA A 71 -0.43 -8.40 -2.51
N ALA A 72 0.02 -8.76 -3.71
CA ALA A 72 1.43 -8.99 -4.02
C ALA A 72 2.26 -7.70 -3.95
N VAL A 73 1.79 -6.59 -4.54
CA VAL A 73 2.52 -5.31 -4.42
C VAL A 73 2.51 -4.80 -2.97
N SER A 74 1.43 -5.02 -2.24
CA SER A 74 1.32 -4.66 -0.82
C SER A 74 2.36 -5.40 0.01
N GLN A 75 2.50 -6.71 -0.24
CA GLN A 75 3.52 -7.53 0.39
C GLN A 75 4.92 -7.04 0.04
N ARG A 76 5.21 -6.77 -1.23
CA ARG A 76 6.50 -6.23 -1.68
C ARG A 76 6.86 -4.92 -0.98
N ILE A 77 5.90 -4.01 -0.84
CA ILE A 77 6.12 -2.72 -0.15
C ILE A 77 6.50 -2.93 1.32
N VAL A 78 5.90 -3.90 2.00
CA VAL A 78 6.23 -4.22 3.40
C VAL A 78 7.55 -4.98 3.51
N ASP A 79 7.65 -6.13 2.83
CA ASP A 79 8.74 -7.09 3.01
C ASP A 79 10.05 -6.63 2.36
N GLU A 80 9.98 -6.00 1.18
CA GLU A 80 11.18 -5.62 0.41
C GLU A 80 11.50 -4.13 0.56
N LEU A 81 10.49 -3.26 0.58
CA LEU A 81 10.72 -1.81 0.64
C LEU A 81 10.80 -1.29 2.08
N GLY A 82 10.47 -2.10 3.10
CA GLY A 82 10.67 -1.76 4.51
C GLY A 82 9.63 -0.79 5.09
N PHE A 83 8.43 -0.74 4.50
CA PHE A 83 7.31 0.00 5.05
C PHE A 83 6.64 -0.79 6.18
N ASP A 84 6.08 -0.09 7.16
CA ASP A 84 5.40 -0.70 8.30
C ASP A 84 3.99 -1.23 7.94
N GLY A 85 3.43 -0.80 6.81
CA GLY A 85 2.13 -1.25 6.32
C GLY A 85 1.67 -0.48 5.08
N ILE A 86 0.38 -0.64 4.73
CA ILE A 86 -0.21 -0.08 3.50
C ILE A 86 -1.44 0.78 3.81
N LEU A 87 -1.55 1.92 3.11
CA LEU A 87 -2.80 2.62 2.90
C LEU A 87 -3.31 2.31 1.50
N LEU A 88 -4.44 1.60 1.42
CA LEU A 88 -5.15 1.35 0.18
C LEU A 88 -6.15 2.48 -0.07
N HIS A 89 -5.92 3.26 -1.11
CA HIS A 89 -6.88 4.24 -1.60
C HIS A 89 -7.57 3.68 -2.82
N VAL A 90 -8.72 3.05 -2.59
CA VAL A 90 -9.60 2.53 -3.63
C VAL A 90 -10.70 3.56 -3.88
N ASP A 91 -10.89 4.01 -5.12
CA ASP A 91 -11.88 5.01 -5.49
C ASP A 91 -12.55 4.73 -6.85
N PRO A 92 -13.89 4.65 -6.96
CA PRO A 92 -14.89 4.66 -5.89
C PRO A 92 -15.06 3.28 -5.22
N ILE A 93 -15.59 3.27 -4.00
CA ILE A 93 -16.07 2.05 -3.33
C ILE A 93 -17.59 2.13 -3.26
N LEU A 94 -18.28 1.08 -3.70
CA LEU A 94 -19.74 1.02 -3.63
C LEU A 94 -20.19 0.58 -2.22
N SER A 95 -21.45 0.90 -1.88
CA SER A 95 -22.04 0.38 -0.65
C SER A 95 -22.13 -1.15 -0.71
N GLU A 96 -21.83 -1.82 0.40
CA GLU A 96 -21.90 -3.30 0.53
C GLU A 96 -21.00 -4.05 -0.48
N ASP A 97 -19.87 -3.44 -0.86
CA ASP A 97 -18.93 -4.04 -1.81
C ASP A 97 -18.11 -5.19 -1.17
N GLU A 98 -18.61 -6.41 -1.33
CA GLU A 98 -17.92 -7.63 -0.88
C GLU A 98 -16.57 -7.86 -1.59
N THR A 99 -16.37 -7.30 -2.79
CA THR A 99 -15.07 -7.42 -3.49
C THR A 99 -14.01 -6.55 -2.82
N TYR A 100 -14.39 -5.38 -2.32
CA TYR A 100 -13.52 -4.55 -1.49
C TYR A 100 -13.19 -5.23 -0.15
N LEU A 101 -14.17 -5.84 0.52
CA LEU A 101 -13.91 -6.60 1.75
C LEU A 101 -13.01 -7.82 1.50
N ALA A 102 -13.18 -8.52 0.37
CA ALA A 102 -12.31 -9.61 -0.03
C ALA A 102 -10.87 -9.13 -0.26
N LEU A 103 -10.68 -7.99 -0.95
CA LEU A 103 -9.38 -7.35 -1.11
C LEU A 103 -8.70 -7.08 0.24
N LEU A 104 -9.40 -6.45 1.19
CA LEU A 104 -8.84 -6.12 2.50
C LEU A 104 -8.39 -7.37 3.26
N ARG A 105 -9.18 -8.45 3.21
CA ARG A 105 -8.80 -9.74 3.82
C ARG A 105 -7.55 -10.31 3.15
N GLN A 106 -7.49 -10.29 1.83
CA GLN A 106 -6.36 -10.84 1.08
C GLN A 106 -5.07 -10.06 1.33
N VAL A 107 -5.11 -8.73 1.31
CA VAL A 107 -3.96 -7.88 1.64
C VAL A 107 -3.52 -8.10 3.08
N ARG A 108 -4.45 -8.19 4.02
CA ARG A 108 -4.12 -8.51 5.43
C ARG A 108 -3.42 -9.85 5.56
N THR A 109 -3.88 -10.87 4.82
CA THR A 109 -3.22 -12.18 4.82
C THR A 109 -1.83 -12.11 4.20
N SER A 110 -1.61 -11.31 3.15
CA SER A 110 -0.31 -11.24 2.47
C SER A 110 0.76 -10.49 3.26
N ILE A 111 0.41 -9.36 3.90
CA ILE A 111 1.38 -8.56 4.69
C ILE A 111 1.57 -9.07 6.12
N GLY A 112 0.75 -10.04 6.56
CA GLY A 112 0.78 -10.59 7.90
C GLY A 112 0.17 -9.68 8.98
N THR A 113 0.13 -10.18 10.22
CA THR A 113 -0.48 -9.46 11.36
C THR A 113 0.47 -8.51 12.08
N ALA A 114 1.79 -8.64 11.85
CA ALA A 114 2.80 -7.80 12.49
C ALA A 114 2.81 -6.36 11.94
N ALA A 115 2.47 -6.17 10.65
CA ALA A 115 2.32 -4.86 9.98
C ALA A 115 1.17 -3.99 10.54
N LEU A 116 0.48 -4.45 11.59
CA LEU A 116 -0.63 -3.77 12.24
C LEU A 116 -0.39 -3.48 13.73
N ALA A 117 0.74 -3.93 14.29
CA ALA A 117 1.07 -3.66 15.69
C ALA A 117 1.73 -2.29 15.81
N ALA A 118 0.93 -1.29 16.20
CA ALA A 118 1.40 0.02 16.66
C ALA A 118 2.09 -0.08 18.03
#